data_AF-A0A9D6E410-F1
#
_entry.id   AF-A0A9D6E410-F1
#
_cell.length_a   1.000
_cell.length_b   1.000
_cell.length_c   1.000
_cell.angle_alpha   90.00
_cell.angle_beta   90.00
_cell.angle_gamma   90.00
#
_symmetry.space_group_name_H-M   'P 1'
#
loop_
_entity.id
_entity.type
_entity.pdbx_description
1 polymer ?
#
loop_
_entity_poly.entity_id
_entity_poly.type
_entity_poly.pdbx_seq_one_letter_code
_entity_poly.pdbx_strand_id
1 'polypeptide(L)'
;MSLPMKNDGHAYTYGDYLAWTGEERWELIKGIPYDMTPSPSMTHQLIVGELYRQFANYLLGKACKVFVPPFDVRLPEGSEADEETTTVVQP
;
A
#
# COMPACT_ATOMS: atom_id res chain seq x y z
N MET A 1 -8.70 -9.56 8.02
CA MET A 1 -8.72 -9.24 6.59
C MET A 1 -9.32 -7.86 6.46
N SER A 2 -8.70 -6.99 5.68
CA SER A 2 -9.20 -5.65 5.37
C SER A 2 -10.60 -5.75 4.76
N LEU A 3 -11.52 -4.89 5.20
CA LEU A 3 -12.87 -4.85 4.67
C LEU A 3 -12.94 -3.78 3.58
N PRO A 4 -13.52 -4.08 2.40
CA PRO A 4 -13.77 -3.06 1.41
C PRO A 4 -14.81 -2.07 1.96
N MET A 5 -14.60 -0.78 1.69
CA MET A 5 -15.63 0.21 1.91
C MET A 5 -16.87 -0.14 1.06
N LYS A 6 -18.07 0.17 1.55
CA LYS A 6 -19.30 -0.09 0.79
C LYS A 6 -19.19 0.62 -0.56
N ASN A 7 -19.32 -0.15 -1.63
CA ASN A 7 -19.31 0.36 -3.00
C ASN A 7 -20.47 1.34 -3.19
N ASP A 8 -20.15 2.61 -3.38
CA ASP A 8 -21.08 3.70 -3.69
C ASP A 8 -21.21 3.93 -5.21
N GLY A 9 -20.56 3.09 -6.02
CA GLY A 9 -20.50 3.21 -7.48
C GLY A 9 -19.39 4.14 -7.97
N HIS A 10 -18.58 4.69 -7.07
CA HIS A 10 -17.46 5.54 -7.42
C HIS A 10 -16.14 4.74 -7.39
N ALA A 11 -15.33 4.90 -8.43
CA ALA A 11 -13.98 4.36 -8.48
C ALA A 11 -13.01 5.45 -8.03
N TYR A 12 -12.41 5.26 -6.85
CA TYR A 12 -11.47 6.21 -6.27
C TYR A 12 -10.11 6.15 -6.97
N THR A 13 -9.47 7.31 -7.08
CA THR A 13 -8.12 7.45 -7.63
C THR A 13 -7.11 7.79 -6.54
N TYR A 14 -5.81 7.70 -6.85
CA TYR A 14 -4.76 8.10 -5.93
C TYR A 14 -4.89 9.58 -5.54
N GLY A 15 -5.33 10.44 -6.47
CA GLY A 15 -5.62 11.85 -6.20
C GLY A 15 -6.72 12.04 -5.15
N ASP A 16 -7.79 11.24 -5.21
CA ASP A 16 -8.85 11.25 -4.20
C ASP A 16 -8.32 10.78 -2.84
N TYR A 17 -7.53 9.71 -2.84
CA TYR A 17 -6.88 9.17 -1.65
C TYR A 17 -5.98 10.20 -0.95
N LEU A 18 -5.20 10.98 -1.71
CA LEU A 18 -4.35 12.04 -1.16
C LEU A 18 -5.13 13.18 -0.49
N ALA A 19 -6.40 13.37 -0.84
CA ALA A 19 -7.26 14.38 -0.22
C ALA A 19 -7.90 13.89 1.09
N TRP A 20 -7.77 12.61 1.43
CA TRP A 20 -8.33 12.07 2.67
C TRP A 20 -7.51 12.54 3.88
N THR A 21 -8.20 13.10 4.86
CA THR A 21 -7.59 13.65 6.09
C THR A 21 -7.65 12.70 7.28
N GLY A 22 -8.10 11.47 7.06
CA GLY A 22 -8.25 10.45 8.09
C GLY A 22 -6.91 9.88 8.56
N GLU A 23 -6.89 9.31 9.76
CA GLU A 23 -5.73 8.53 10.25
C GLU A 23 -5.78 7.07 9.76
N GLU A 24 -6.87 6.68 9.11
CA GLU A 24 -7.05 5.36 8.54
C GLU A 24 -6.06 5.11 7.40
N ARG A 25 -5.58 3.87 7.33
CA ARG A 25 -4.70 3.42 6.25
C ARG A 25 -5.53 2.64 5.25
N TRP A 26 -5.46 3.05 3.99
CA TRP A 26 -6.24 2.46 2.93
C TRP A 26 -5.35 1.91 1.82
N GLU A 27 -5.79 0.82 1.22
CA GLU A 27 -5.37 0.40 -0.11
C GLU A 27 -6.49 0.70 -1.11
N LEU A 28 -6.15 1.09 -2.32
CA LEU A 28 -7.08 1.14 -3.44
C LEU A 28 -6.81 -0.08 -4.32
N ILE A 29 -7.83 -0.92 -4.56
CA ILE A 29 -7.71 -2.03 -5.50
C ILE A 29 -8.79 -1.82 -6.56
N LYS A 30 -8.37 -1.39 -7.76
CA LYS A 30 -9.27 -1.03 -8.86
C LYS A 30 -10.35 -0.01 -8.45
N GLY A 31 -9.92 1.00 -7.71
CA GLY A 31 -10.74 2.09 -7.21
C GLY A 31 -11.65 1.73 -6.04
N ILE A 32 -11.52 0.52 -5.48
CA ILE A 32 -12.24 0.11 -4.27
C ILE A 32 -11.32 0.31 -3.06
N PRO A 33 -11.70 1.11 -2.06
CA PRO A 33 -10.91 1.30 -0.84
C PRO A 33 -11.02 0.11 0.10
N TYR A 34 -9.88 -0.36 0.63
CA TYR A 34 -9.76 -1.42 1.63
C TYR A 34 -9.09 -0.89 2.89
N ASP A 35 -9.77 -1.04 4.03
CA ASP A 35 -9.28 -0.55 5.31
C ASP A 35 -8.20 -1.49 5.89
N MET A 36 -6.98 -0.98 6.07
CA MET A 36 -5.83 -1.69 6.64
C MET A 36 -5.72 -1.53 8.16
N THR A 37 -6.79 -1.09 8.82
CA THR A 37 -6.94 -1.10 10.27
C THR A 37 -7.61 -2.41 10.75
N PRO A 38 -7.28 -2.87 11.98
CA PRO A 38 -6.26 -2.35 12.89
C PRO A 38 -4.84 -2.65 12.40
N SER A 39 -3.85 -1.97 12.98
CA SER A 39 -2.42 -2.19 12.70
C SER A 39 -2.01 -3.66 12.88
N PRO A 40 -0.96 -4.13 12.16
CA PRO A 40 -0.55 -5.53 12.22
C PRO A 40 -0.09 -5.93 13.62
N SER A 41 -0.23 -7.22 13.94
CA SER A 41 0.16 -7.76 15.24
C SER A 41 1.68 -7.69 15.48
N MET A 42 2.11 -7.78 16.74
CA MET A 42 3.52 -7.82 17.11
C MET A 42 4.27 -8.98 16.40
N THR A 43 3.64 -10.16 16.31
CA THR A 43 4.19 -11.32 15.58
C THR A 43 4.39 -11.00 14.10
N HIS A 44 3.45 -10.32 13.46
CA HIS A 44 3.60 -9.88 12.07
C HIS A 44 4.80 -8.94 11.91
N GLN A 45 4.94 -7.97 12.80
CA GLN A 45 6.05 -7.01 12.77
C GLN A 45 7.41 -7.69 12.97
N LEU A 46 7.51 -8.68 13.86
CA LEU A 46 8.74 -9.46 14.03
C LEU A 46 9.14 -10.21 12.76
N ILE A 47 8.18 -10.87 12.11
CA ILE A 47 8.43 -11.66 10.89
C ILE A 47 8.87 -10.73 9.75
N VAL A 48 8.11 -9.66 9.49
CA VAL A 48 8.44 -8.70 8.43
C VAL A 48 9.78 -8.02 8.69
N GLY A 49 10.08 -7.64 9.93
CA GLY A 49 11.35 -7.03 10.30
C GLY A 49 12.54 -7.95 10.04
N GLU A 50 12.43 -9.23 10.35
CA GLU A 50 13.50 -10.20 10.09
C GLU A 50 13.69 -10.47 8.59
N LEU A 51 12.59 -10.57 7.82
CA LEU A 51 12.67 -10.69 6.36
C LEU A 51 13.35 -9.47 5.73
N TYR A 52 12.95 -8.26 6.14
CA TYR A 52 13.60 -7.04 5.68
C TYR A 52 15.10 -7.04 6.00
N ARG A 53 15.48 -7.39 7.23
CA ARG A 53 16.89 -7.43 7.63
C ARG A 53 17.72 -8.37 6.74
N GLN A 54 17.20 -9.57 6.46
CA GLN A 54 17.90 -10.54 5.60
C GLN A 54 18.02 -10.03 4.16
N PHE A 55 16.93 -9.50 3.58
CA PHE A 55 16.97 -8.95 2.22
C PHE A 55 17.87 -7.72 2.12
N ALA A 56 17.80 -6.80 3.08
CA ALA A 56 18.61 -5.58 3.10
C ALA A 56 20.10 -5.92 3.15
N ASN A 57 20.49 -6.87 4.01
CA ASN A 57 21.87 -7.34 4.10
C ASN A 57 22.35 -7.97 2.79
N TYR A 58 21.52 -8.83 2.17
CA TYR A 58 21.85 -9.44 0.89
C TYR A 58 22.03 -8.40 -0.23
N LEU A 59 21.23 -7.33 -0.22
CA LEU A 59 21.22 -6.30 -1.25
C LEU A 59 22.30 -5.22 -1.09
N LEU A 60 23.13 -5.26 -0.04
CA LEU A 60 24.24 -4.33 0.15
C LEU A 60 25.20 -4.37 -1.06
N GLY A 61 25.43 -3.21 -1.67
CA GLY A 61 26.28 -3.05 -2.86
C GLY A 61 25.67 -3.58 -4.16
N LYS A 62 24.38 -3.97 -4.17
CA LYS A 62 23.64 -4.38 -5.37
C LYS A 62 22.75 -3.25 -5.89
N ALA A 63 22.21 -3.42 -7.10
CA ALA A 63 21.35 -2.42 -7.72
C ALA A 63 19.97 -2.30 -7.07
N CYS A 64 19.45 -3.40 -6.49
CA CYS A 64 18.10 -3.43 -5.92
C CYS A 64 18.08 -2.92 -4.48
N LYS A 65 16.92 -2.43 -4.04
CA LYS A 65 16.62 -2.01 -2.67
C LYS A 65 15.36 -2.73 -2.18
N VAL A 66 15.27 -2.93 -0.87
CA VAL A 66 14.08 -3.48 -0.21
C VAL A 66 13.42 -2.39 0.62
N PHE A 67 12.09 -2.40 0.67
CA PHE A 67 11.26 -1.48 1.42
C PHE A 67 10.26 -2.28 2.26
N VAL A 68 9.71 -1.67 3.31
CA VAL A 68 8.71 -2.25 4.21
C VAL A 68 7.55 -1.27 4.40
N PRO A 69 6.34 -1.76 4.70
CA PRO A 69 5.20 -0.89 4.94
C PRO A 69 5.39 -0.05 6.21
N PRO A 70 4.83 1.18 6.27
CA PRO A 70 3.95 1.80 5.28
C PRO A 70 4.71 2.40 4.08
N PHE A 71 4.30 2.02 2.87
CA PHE A 71 4.84 2.55 1.62
C PHE A 71 3.82 2.32 0.49
N ASP A 72 3.39 3.38 -0.17
CA ASP A 72 2.43 3.26 -1.26
C ASP A 72 3.11 2.79 -2.55
N VAL A 73 2.59 1.72 -3.12
CA VAL A 73 2.96 1.22 -4.45
C VAL A 73 1.78 1.42 -5.39
N ARG A 74 1.95 2.36 -6.32
CA ARG A 74 0.99 2.65 -7.39
C ARG A 74 1.21 1.68 -8.54
N LEU A 75 0.14 1.08 -9.03
CA LEU A 75 0.13 0.12 -10.13
C LEU A 75 -0.77 0.65 -11.26
N PRO A 76 -0.26 1.56 -12.12
CA PRO A 76 -1.03 2.12 -13.23
C PRO A 76 -1.31 1.04 -14.29
N GLU A 77 -2.49 1.09 -14.92
CA GLU A 77 -2.87 0.15 -16.00
C GLU A 77 -2.32 0.58 -17.38
N GLY A 78 -1.83 1.81 -17.49
CA GLY A 78 -1.31 2.36 -18.73
C GLY A 78 -0.40 3.56 -18.52
N SER A 79 -0.59 4.59 -19.32
CA SER A 79 0.16 5.86 -19.24
C SER A 79 -0.65 6.96 -18.55
N GLU A 80 -1.53 6.58 -17.63
CA GLU A 80 -2.32 7.51 -16.83
C GLU A 80 -1.41 8.31 -15.88
N ALA A 81 -1.88 9.48 -15.46
CA ALA A 81 -1.15 10.25 -14.47
C ALA A 81 -1.12 9.49 -13.13
N ASP A 82 -0.12 9.80 -12.31
CA ASP A 82 0.02 9.20 -10.99
C ASP A 82 -1.24 9.38 -10.13
N GLU A 83 -1.86 10.55 -10.20
CA GLU A 83 -3.08 10.91 -9.49
C GLU A 83 -4.31 10.16 -10.00
N GLU A 84 -4.31 9.70 -11.26
CA GLU A 84 -5.43 8.98 -11.87
C GLU A 84 -5.38 7.47 -11.58
N THR A 85 -4.27 6.98 -11.01
CA THR A 85 -4.09 5.56 -10.72
C THR A 85 -5.15 5.06 -9.74
N THR A 86 -5.84 3.98 -10.10
CA THR A 86 -6.93 3.40 -9.28
C THR A 86 -6.47 2.24 -8.40
N THR A 87 -5.23 1.76 -8.57
CA THR A 87 -4.67 0.66 -7.77
C THR A 87 -3.43 1.13 -7.03
N VAL A 88 -3.53 1.20 -5.71
CA VAL A 88 -2.49 1.62 -4.78
C VAL A 88 -2.49 0.66 -3.61
N VAL A 89 -1.38 -0.06 -3.43
CA VAL A 89 -1.26 -1.09 -2.39
C VAL A 89 -0.15 -0.72 -1.41
N GLN A 90 -0.27 -1.20 -0.17
CA GLN A 90 0.71 -1.01 0.89
C GLN A 90 1.27 -2.38 1.31
N PRO A 91 2.24 -2.91 0.55
CA PRO A 91 2.78 -4.26 0.74
C PRO A 91 3.62 -4.42 2.02
#